data_AF-A0A7W0TFR5-F1
#
_entry.id   AF-A0A7W0TFR5-F1
#
_cell.length_a   1.000
_cell.length_b   1.000
_cell.length_c   1.000
_cell.angle_alpha   90.00
_cell.angle_beta   90.00
_cell.angle_gamma   90.00
#
_symmetry.space_group_name_H-M   'P 1'
#
loop_
_entity.id
_entity.type
_entity.pdbx_description
1 polymer ?
#
loop_
_entity_poly.entity_id
_entity_poly.type
_entity_poly.pdbx_seq_one_letter_code
_entity_poly.pdbx_strand_id
1 'polypeptide(L)'
;MADYRNHRAKRLKPAFGERKPTALTTAETRDWMAAQDELVEAGLIAPKTVNNALGVLVACLNQAAEDGLIPVNPAARVQRLPLEPAERDWLRLHEIALYLDSCSPTYHPLAATLIGTGLRISEALALRWDHVELDRRAIRVYRSHKAAGEGATKGKRFRSVDVGPGLVEVLRDLKARQGEQVTFDPRESHVFVTPLRRRKAELGRWQDRGAGRPMDRNTVSRTCCTSSRRSSTAPA
;
A
#
# COMPACT_ATOMS: atom_id res chain seq x y z
N MET A 1 -10.15 -10.04 4.77
CA MET A 1 -10.36 -10.31 6.20
C MET A 1 -9.95 -9.17 7.13
N ALA A 2 -8.70 -8.67 7.13
CA ALA A 2 -8.31 -7.57 8.04
C ALA A 2 -9.15 -6.29 7.85
N ASP A 3 -9.42 -5.92 6.59
CA ASP A 3 -10.20 -4.72 6.27
C ASP A 3 -11.67 -4.83 6.72
N TYR A 4 -12.27 -6.01 6.56
CA TYR A 4 -13.63 -6.32 7.03
C TYR A 4 -13.74 -6.19 8.55
N ARG A 5 -12.74 -6.67 9.29
CA ARG A 5 -12.69 -6.51 10.76
C ARG A 5 -12.59 -5.04 11.17
N ASN A 6 -11.83 -4.23 10.43
CA ASN A 6 -11.71 -2.80 10.70
C ASN A 6 -13.02 -2.05 10.43
N HIS A 7 -13.67 -2.28 9.29
CA HIS A 7 -14.98 -1.69 8.99
C HIS A 7 -16.04 -2.14 10.00
N ARG A 8 -16.04 -3.42 10.38
CA ARG A 8 -16.90 -3.93 11.45
C ARG A 8 -16.65 -3.21 12.77
N ALA A 9 -15.41 -3.19 13.27
CA ALA A 9 -15.11 -2.66 14.60
C ALA A 9 -15.31 -1.14 14.68
N LYS A 10 -14.94 -0.40 13.65
CA LYS A 10 -14.93 1.08 13.69
C LYS A 10 -16.23 1.73 13.25
N ARG A 11 -17.06 1.05 12.45
CA ARG A 11 -18.23 1.69 11.80
C ARG A 11 -19.52 0.90 11.98
N LEU A 12 -19.51 -0.39 11.67
CA LEU A 12 -20.75 -1.19 11.70
C LEU A 12 -21.16 -1.59 13.11
N LYS A 13 -20.20 -1.99 13.97
CA LYS A 13 -20.50 -2.40 15.36
C LYS A 13 -21.00 -1.22 16.21
N PRO A 14 -20.43 -0.01 16.14
CA PRO A 14 -20.97 1.13 16.89
C PRO A 14 -22.40 1.51 16.49
N ALA A 15 -22.77 1.34 15.21
CA ALA A 15 -24.09 1.72 14.71
C ALA A 15 -25.14 0.61 14.84
N PHE A 16 -24.76 -0.64 14.56
CA PHE A 16 -25.70 -1.76 14.40
C PHE A 16 -25.38 -2.95 15.31
N GLY A 17 -24.37 -2.85 16.19
CA GLY A 17 -23.86 -3.99 16.96
C GLY A 17 -24.87 -4.65 17.90
N GLU A 18 -25.86 -3.88 18.35
CA GLU A 18 -26.95 -4.35 19.24
C GLU A 18 -28.23 -4.69 18.48
N ARG A 19 -28.29 -4.38 17.18
CA ARG A 19 -29.47 -4.63 16.33
C ARG A 19 -29.42 -6.05 15.77
N LYS A 20 -30.57 -6.73 15.82
CA LYS A 20 -30.74 -8.00 15.09
C LYS A 20 -30.87 -7.70 13.60
N PRO A 21 -30.30 -8.54 12.71
CA PRO A 21 -30.44 -8.38 11.26
C PRO A 21 -31.89 -8.28 10.79
N THR A 22 -32.81 -9.01 11.45
CA THR A 22 -34.25 -9.00 11.15
C THR A 22 -34.97 -7.70 11.50
N ALA A 23 -34.42 -6.91 12.42
CA ALA A 23 -35.00 -5.64 12.85
C ALA A 23 -34.41 -4.44 12.09
N LEU A 24 -33.38 -4.66 11.27
CA LEU A 24 -32.69 -3.59 10.57
C LEU A 24 -33.53 -3.10 9.39
N THR A 25 -33.74 -1.79 9.31
CA THR A 25 -34.53 -1.17 8.26
C THR A 25 -33.67 -0.40 7.25
N THR A 26 -34.23 -0.15 6.07
CA THR A 26 -33.59 0.71 5.06
C THR A 26 -33.46 2.15 5.55
N ALA A 27 -34.41 2.63 6.37
CA ALA A 27 -34.37 3.96 6.97
C ALA A 27 -33.14 4.10 7.89
N GLU A 28 -32.95 3.18 8.84
CA GLU A 28 -31.77 3.20 9.73
C GLU A 28 -30.45 3.11 8.96
N THR A 29 -30.41 2.35 7.86
CA THR A 29 -29.20 2.27 7.03
C THR A 29 -28.93 3.60 6.31
N ARG A 30 -29.99 4.31 5.89
CA ARG A 30 -29.89 5.64 5.29
C ARG A 30 -29.47 6.69 6.33
N ASP A 31 -30.03 6.63 7.53
CA ASP A 31 -29.67 7.53 8.63
C ASP A 31 -28.21 7.34 9.04
N TRP A 32 -27.75 6.09 9.08
CA TRP A 32 -26.33 5.79 9.27
C TRP A 32 -25.46 6.36 8.15
N MET A 33 -25.87 6.23 6.88
CA MET A 33 -25.13 6.82 5.77
C MET A 33 -25.06 8.36 5.88
N ALA A 34 -26.14 9.02 6.28
CA ALA A 34 -26.14 10.47 6.53
C ALA A 34 -25.17 10.85 7.65
N ALA A 35 -25.17 10.12 8.76
CA ALA A 35 -24.22 10.34 9.86
C ALA A 35 -22.75 10.08 9.44
N GLN A 36 -22.50 9.15 8.50
CA GLN A 36 -21.16 8.96 7.94
C GLN A 36 -20.78 10.08 6.97
N ASP A 37 -21.74 10.67 6.27
CA ASP A 37 -21.52 11.80 5.36
C ASP A 37 -21.10 13.06 6.12
N GLU A 38 -21.69 13.31 7.31
CA GLU A 38 -21.24 14.39 8.20
C GLU A 38 -19.76 14.26 8.59
N LEU A 39 -19.27 13.03 8.79
CA LEU A 39 -17.84 12.78 9.07
C LEU A 39 -16.96 12.97 7.83
N VAL A 40 -17.51 12.77 6.63
CA VAL A 40 -16.82 13.05 5.36
C VAL A 40 -16.70 14.56 5.17
N GLU A 41 -17.77 15.31 5.37
CA GLU A 41 -17.79 16.77 5.31
C GLU A 41 -16.86 17.40 6.35
N ALA A 42 -16.76 16.81 7.55
CA ALA A 42 -15.79 17.20 8.57
C ALA A 42 -14.33 16.83 8.22
N GLY A 43 -14.06 16.18 7.08
CA GLY A 43 -12.73 15.77 6.64
C GLY A 43 -12.10 14.65 7.46
N LEU A 44 -12.88 13.97 8.32
CA LEU A 44 -12.38 12.94 9.22
C LEU A 44 -12.22 11.59 8.52
N ILE A 45 -13.03 11.33 7.49
CA ILE A 45 -13.01 10.08 6.72
C ILE A 45 -13.21 10.34 5.22
N ALA A 46 -12.56 9.55 4.38
CA ALA A 46 -12.80 9.62 2.93
C ALA A 46 -14.13 8.93 2.55
N PRO A 47 -14.89 9.44 1.56
CA PRO A 47 -16.17 8.84 1.14
C PRO A 47 -16.01 7.40 0.65
N LYS A 48 -14.86 7.08 0.03
CA LYS A 48 -14.50 5.70 -0.34
C LYS A 48 -14.50 4.74 0.85
N THR A 49 -14.10 5.21 2.02
CA THR A 49 -14.04 4.39 3.24
C THR A 49 -15.44 4.09 3.76
N VAL A 50 -16.37 5.04 3.65
CA VAL A 50 -17.79 4.86 3.98
C VAL A 50 -18.43 3.86 3.01
N ASN A 51 -18.24 4.07 1.71
CA ASN A 51 -18.75 3.17 0.67
C ASN A 51 -18.23 1.73 0.82
N ASN A 52 -16.97 1.54 1.22
CA ASN A 52 -16.42 0.23 1.55
C ASN A 52 -17.12 -0.39 2.77
N ALA A 53 -17.40 0.39 3.81
CA ALA A 53 -18.12 -0.08 4.99
C ALA A 53 -19.56 -0.49 4.65
N LEU A 54 -20.27 0.30 3.83
CA LEU A 54 -21.58 -0.06 3.30
C LEU A 54 -21.50 -1.35 2.48
N GLY A 55 -20.48 -1.51 1.64
CA GLY A 55 -20.25 -2.75 0.88
C GLY A 55 -20.13 -3.99 1.77
N VAL A 56 -19.45 -3.87 2.92
CA VAL A 56 -19.38 -4.96 3.90
C VAL A 56 -20.75 -5.27 4.51
N LEU A 57 -21.52 -4.23 4.89
CA LEU A 57 -22.86 -4.41 5.43
C LEU A 57 -23.80 -5.10 4.42
N VAL A 58 -23.80 -4.63 3.17
CA VAL A 58 -24.59 -5.21 2.08
C VAL A 58 -24.21 -6.67 1.86
N ALA A 59 -22.92 -7.00 1.85
CA ALA A 59 -22.47 -8.39 1.69
C ALA A 59 -22.94 -9.29 2.84
N CYS A 60 -22.87 -8.83 4.09
CA CYS A 60 -23.36 -9.58 5.25
C CYS A 60 -24.87 -9.82 5.20
N LEU A 61 -25.66 -8.81 4.82
CA LEU A 61 -27.12 -8.93 4.76
C LEU A 61 -27.60 -9.70 3.52
N ASN A 62 -26.85 -9.67 2.41
CA ASN A 62 -27.11 -10.56 1.28
C ASN A 62 -26.96 -12.02 1.71
N GLN A 63 -25.87 -12.36 2.41
CA GLN A 63 -25.71 -13.72 2.94
C GLN A 63 -26.86 -14.11 3.87
N ALA A 64 -27.27 -13.21 4.77
CA ALA A 64 -28.42 -13.47 5.65
C ALA A 64 -29.74 -13.68 4.89
N ALA A 65 -29.92 -13.01 3.74
CA ALA A 65 -31.09 -13.21 2.89
C ALA A 65 -31.02 -14.54 2.13
N GLU A 66 -29.83 -14.91 1.61
CA GLU A 66 -29.58 -16.21 0.98
C GLU A 66 -29.80 -17.38 1.95
N ASP A 67 -29.40 -17.21 3.21
CA ASP A 67 -29.61 -18.17 4.28
C ASP A 67 -31.07 -18.20 4.81
N GLY A 68 -31.96 -17.34 4.28
CA GLY A 68 -33.36 -17.26 4.68
C GLY A 68 -33.61 -16.62 6.06
N LEU A 69 -32.60 -16.00 6.67
CA LEU A 69 -32.72 -15.33 7.98
C LEU A 69 -33.49 -14.01 7.88
N ILE A 70 -33.43 -13.35 6.73
CA ILE A 70 -34.20 -12.16 6.40
C ILE A 70 -34.84 -12.32 5.01
N PRO A 71 -36.02 -11.76 4.75
CA PRO A 71 -36.67 -11.89 3.45
C PRO A 71 -35.99 -11.08 2.35
N VAL A 72 -35.35 -9.96 2.71
CA VAL A 72 -34.73 -9.02 1.78
C VAL A 72 -33.64 -8.23 2.50
N ASN A 73 -32.57 -7.90 1.79
CA ASN A 73 -31.50 -7.05 2.32
C ASN A 73 -31.94 -5.57 2.38
N PRO A 74 -32.06 -4.97 3.59
CA PRO A 74 -32.48 -3.58 3.75
C PRO A 74 -31.47 -2.54 3.23
N ALA A 75 -30.19 -2.91 3.10
CA ALA A 75 -29.10 -2.04 2.66
C ALA A 75 -28.84 -2.09 1.15
N ALA A 76 -29.44 -3.03 0.42
CA ALA A 76 -29.07 -3.34 -0.97
C ALA A 76 -29.22 -2.15 -1.95
N ARG A 77 -30.19 -1.26 -1.70
CA ARG A 77 -30.51 -0.10 -2.56
C ARG A 77 -30.12 1.25 -1.93
N VAL A 78 -29.36 1.24 -0.83
CA VAL A 78 -28.91 2.47 -0.21
C VAL A 78 -27.85 3.12 -1.11
N GLN A 79 -28.05 4.40 -1.42
CA GLN A 79 -27.16 5.13 -2.32
C GLN A 79 -25.77 5.29 -1.70
N ARG A 80 -24.75 5.18 -2.55
CA ARG A 80 -23.35 5.39 -2.17
C ARG A 80 -23.03 6.87 -2.22
N LEU A 81 -22.12 7.32 -1.38
CA LEU A 81 -21.60 8.68 -1.42
C LEU A 81 -20.86 8.92 -2.75
N PRO A 82 -20.97 10.11 -3.36
CA PRO A 82 -20.26 10.45 -4.58
C PRO A 82 -18.75 10.34 -4.37
N LEU A 83 -18.04 9.93 -5.43
CA LEU A 83 -16.59 9.83 -5.45
C LEU A 83 -16.07 10.70 -6.58
N GLU A 84 -15.47 11.83 -6.20
CA GLU A 84 -14.73 12.65 -7.17
C GLU A 84 -13.53 11.85 -7.70
N PRO A 85 -13.32 11.81 -9.03
CA PRO A 85 -12.13 11.22 -9.62
C PRO A 85 -10.89 11.98 -9.14
N ALA A 86 -10.14 11.38 -8.22
CA ALA A 86 -8.84 11.93 -7.85
C ALA A 86 -7.83 11.60 -8.97
N GLU A 87 -7.41 12.62 -9.71
CA GLU A 87 -6.26 12.49 -10.60
C GLU A 87 -5.02 12.20 -9.76
N ARG A 88 -4.37 11.07 -10.02
CA ARG A 88 -3.14 10.70 -9.33
C ARG A 88 -1.99 11.36 -10.05
N ASP A 89 -1.18 12.12 -9.33
CA ASP A 89 0.08 12.62 -9.87
C ASP A 89 1.05 11.45 -10.13
N TRP A 90 1.86 11.54 -11.20
CA TRP A 90 2.82 10.53 -11.60
C TRP A 90 4.16 11.16 -11.98
N LEU A 91 5.25 10.41 -11.79
CA LEU A 91 6.58 10.85 -12.17
C LEU A 91 6.69 10.98 -13.69
N ARG A 92 7.17 12.14 -14.14
CA ARG A 92 7.58 12.34 -15.54
C ARG A 92 8.97 11.79 -15.77
N LEU A 93 9.31 11.47 -17.03
CA LEU A 93 10.58 10.85 -17.39
C LEU A 93 11.81 11.61 -16.84
N HIS A 94 11.80 12.95 -16.87
CA HIS A 94 12.89 13.79 -16.36
C HIS A 94 12.94 13.87 -14.82
N GLU A 95 11.84 13.54 -14.12
CA GLU A 95 11.77 13.55 -12.66
C GLU A 95 12.28 12.24 -12.06
N ILE A 96 12.36 11.17 -12.86
CA ILE A 96 12.81 9.84 -12.41
C ILE A 96 14.26 9.88 -11.92
N ALA A 97 15.17 10.51 -12.67
CA ALA A 97 16.57 10.60 -12.27
C ALA A 97 16.72 11.34 -10.94
N LEU A 98 16.06 12.51 -10.81
CA LEU A 98 16.07 13.30 -9.57
C LEU A 98 15.48 12.52 -8.38
N TYR A 99 14.44 11.73 -8.61
CA TYR A 99 13.84 10.89 -7.57
C TYR A 99 14.82 9.80 -7.11
N LEU A 100 15.45 9.09 -8.05
CA LEU A 100 16.44 8.06 -7.73
C LEU A 100 17.65 8.66 -7.00
N ASP A 101 18.18 9.79 -7.45
CA ASP A 101 19.33 10.47 -6.81
C ASP A 101 19.02 10.91 -5.37
N SER A 102 17.74 11.21 -5.08
CA SER A 102 17.29 11.56 -3.72
C SER A 102 17.07 10.37 -2.80
N CYS A 103 17.04 9.14 -3.32
CA CYS A 103 16.82 7.93 -2.54
C CYS A 103 18.07 7.61 -1.71
N SER A 104 17.88 7.15 -0.47
CA SER A 104 19.00 6.62 0.31
C SER A 104 19.60 5.38 -0.38
N PRO A 105 20.89 5.05 -0.16
CA PRO A 105 21.52 3.87 -0.75
C PRO A 105 20.78 2.56 -0.47
N THR A 106 20.06 2.47 0.66
CA THR A 106 19.24 1.32 1.02
C THR A 106 17.97 1.19 0.16
N TYR A 107 17.30 2.30 -0.16
CA TYR A 107 16.04 2.29 -0.89
C TYR A 107 16.21 2.49 -2.40
N HIS A 108 17.34 3.03 -2.84
CA HIS A 108 17.64 3.27 -4.25
C HIS A 108 17.43 2.00 -5.13
N PRO A 109 17.97 0.82 -4.78
CA PRO A 109 17.76 -0.38 -5.61
C PRO A 109 16.29 -0.80 -5.72
N LEU A 110 15.52 -0.64 -4.63
CA LEU A 110 14.08 -0.94 -4.62
C LEU A 110 13.32 0.04 -5.51
N ALA A 111 13.60 1.34 -5.39
CA ALA A 111 12.99 2.38 -6.21
C ALA A 111 13.29 2.18 -7.70
N ALA A 112 14.56 1.94 -8.06
CA ALA A 112 14.98 1.66 -9.42
C ALA A 112 14.28 0.42 -9.99
N THR A 113 14.11 -0.63 -9.17
CA THR A 113 13.38 -1.83 -9.57
C THR A 113 11.91 -1.54 -9.83
N LEU A 114 11.22 -0.85 -8.92
CA LEU A 114 9.80 -0.54 -9.09
C LEU A 114 9.53 0.31 -10.33
N ILE A 115 10.37 1.29 -10.61
CA ILE A 115 10.25 2.16 -11.80
C ILE A 115 10.59 1.37 -13.07
N GLY A 116 11.69 0.62 -13.06
CA GLY A 116 12.18 -0.09 -14.25
C GLY A 116 11.35 -1.32 -14.66
N THR A 117 10.57 -1.89 -13.74
CA THR A 117 9.82 -3.15 -13.98
C THR A 117 8.31 -2.99 -13.84
N GLY A 118 7.83 -1.90 -13.23
CA GLY A 118 6.40 -1.71 -12.94
C GLY A 118 5.82 -2.74 -11.97
N LEU A 119 6.66 -3.43 -11.19
CA LEU A 119 6.21 -4.40 -10.20
C LEU A 119 5.39 -3.74 -9.11
N ARG A 120 4.41 -4.48 -8.57
CA ARG A 120 3.76 -4.04 -7.32
C ARG A 120 4.78 -4.09 -6.20
N ILE A 121 4.74 -3.14 -5.27
CA ILE A 121 5.65 -3.12 -4.12
C ILE A 121 5.66 -4.44 -3.33
N SER A 122 4.50 -5.09 -3.17
CA SER A 122 4.42 -6.42 -2.55
C SER A 122 5.11 -7.53 -3.34
N GLU A 123 5.13 -7.45 -4.67
CA GLU A 123 5.85 -8.39 -5.54
C GLU A 123 7.36 -8.14 -5.44
N ALA A 124 7.81 -6.87 -5.48
CA ALA A 124 9.21 -6.51 -5.31
C ALA A 124 9.76 -6.94 -3.94
N LEU A 125 9.02 -6.73 -2.85
CA LEU A 125 9.43 -7.13 -1.50
C LEU A 125 9.50 -8.65 -1.29
N ALA A 126 8.79 -9.44 -2.10
CA ALA A 126 8.86 -10.91 -2.07
C ALA A 126 9.90 -11.48 -3.05
N LEU A 127 10.64 -10.62 -3.75
CA LEU A 127 11.62 -11.07 -4.74
C LEU A 127 12.83 -11.70 -4.04
N ARG A 128 13.26 -12.85 -4.55
CA ARG A 128 14.44 -13.60 -4.10
C ARG A 128 15.47 -13.65 -5.22
N TRP A 129 16.75 -13.81 -4.89
CA TRP A 129 17.80 -13.86 -5.92
C TRP A 129 17.63 -15.03 -6.88
N ASP A 130 17.08 -16.16 -6.44
CA ASP A 130 16.74 -17.30 -7.32
C ASP A 130 15.71 -16.97 -8.42
N HIS A 131 14.98 -15.87 -8.26
CA HIS A 131 14.01 -15.40 -9.25
C HIS A 131 14.59 -14.33 -10.20
N VAL A 132 15.85 -13.92 -10.01
CA VAL A 132 16.49 -12.85 -10.77
C VAL A 132 17.59 -13.44 -11.67
N GLU A 133 17.31 -13.49 -12.97
CA GLU A 133 18.26 -13.94 -13.98
C GLU A 133 18.97 -12.74 -14.59
N LEU A 134 20.03 -12.26 -13.92
CA LEU A 134 20.78 -11.06 -14.34
C LEU A 134 21.41 -11.20 -15.73
N ASP A 135 21.88 -12.41 -16.09
CA ASP A 135 22.52 -12.66 -17.39
C ASP A 135 21.50 -12.66 -18.55
N ARG A 136 20.28 -13.15 -18.27
CA ARG A 136 19.16 -13.13 -19.21
C ARG A 136 18.33 -11.85 -19.11
N ARG A 137 18.72 -10.93 -18.22
CA ARG A 137 18.04 -9.66 -17.97
C ARG A 137 16.55 -9.82 -17.68
N ALA A 138 16.20 -10.81 -16.87
CA ALA A 138 14.81 -11.16 -16.59
C ALA A 138 14.55 -11.36 -15.10
N ILE A 139 13.40 -10.87 -14.63
CA ILE A 139 12.88 -11.09 -13.28
C ILE A 139 11.61 -11.93 -13.37
N ARG A 140 11.62 -13.06 -12.67
CA ARG A 140 10.47 -13.97 -12.60
C ARG A 140 9.61 -13.67 -11.37
N VAL A 141 8.35 -13.34 -11.58
CA VAL A 141 7.44 -12.95 -10.49
C VAL A 141 6.58 -14.14 -10.06
N TYR A 142 6.95 -14.75 -8.94
CA TYR A 142 6.24 -15.91 -8.39
C TYR A 142 5.32 -15.57 -7.21
N ARG A 143 5.70 -14.59 -6.38
CA ARG A 143 5.12 -14.37 -5.04
C ARG A 143 4.82 -12.89 -4.80
N SER A 144 3.98 -12.63 -3.81
CA SER A 144 3.81 -11.30 -3.22
C SER A 144 3.81 -11.36 -1.70
N HIS A 145 4.45 -10.37 -1.08
CA HIS A 145 4.53 -10.23 0.36
C HIS A 145 3.22 -9.63 0.89
N LYS A 146 2.56 -10.31 1.82
CA LYS A 146 1.33 -9.86 2.48
C LYS A 146 1.58 -9.73 3.98
N ALA A 147 0.72 -8.98 4.68
CA ALA A 147 0.82 -8.80 6.13
C ALA A 147 0.71 -10.11 6.96
N ALA A 148 0.24 -11.20 6.35
CA ALA A 148 0.15 -12.53 6.95
C ALA A 148 1.26 -13.49 6.46
N GLY A 149 2.28 -12.99 5.75
CA GLY A 149 3.35 -13.77 5.14
C GLY A 149 3.39 -13.69 3.61
N GLU A 150 4.35 -14.38 2.99
CA GLU A 150 4.41 -14.54 1.54
C GLU A 150 3.25 -15.41 1.02
N GLY A 151 2.70 -15.06 -0.14
CA GLY A 151 1.72 -15.90 -0.81
C GLY A 151 1.76 -15.74 -2.32
N ALA A 152 0.99 -16.57 -3.02
CA ALA A 152 0.84 -16.44 -4.47
C ALA A 152 0.31 -15.05 -4.85
N THR A 153 0.74 -14.58 -6.03
CA THR A 153 0.21 -13.36 -6.65
C THR A 153 -1.31 -13.44 -6.76
N LYS A 154 -2.00 -12.29 -6.74
CA LYS A 154 -3.48 -12.22 -6.70
C LYS A 154 -4.16 -12.97 -7.87
N GLY A 155 -3.42 -13.31 -8.95
CA GLY A 155 -3.91 -14.10 -10.07
C GLY A 155 -3.28 -15.49 -10.25
N LYS A 156 -2.34 -15.93 -9.40
CA LYS A 156 -1.52 -17.15 -9.61
C LYS A 156 -0.83 -17.23 -10.99
N ARG A 157 -0.69 -16.10 -11.70
CA ARG A 157 -0.05 -16.05 -13.02
C ARG A 157 1.42 -15.71 -12.84
N PHE A 158 2.28 -16.63 -13.26
CA PHE A 158 3.71 -16.38 -13.38
C PHE A 158 3.94 -15.46 -14.57
N ARG A 159 4.78 -14.45 -14.39
CA ARG A 159 5.22 -13.60 -15.49
C ARG A 159 6.71 -13.32 -15.37
N SER A 160 7.37 -13.26 -16.53
CA SER A 160 8.72 -12.73 -16.66
C SER A 160 8.62 -11.24 -16.98
N VAL A 161 9.51 -10.44 -16.39
CA VAL A 161 9.66 -9.02 -16.71
C VAL A 161 11.08 -8.79 -17.14
N ASP A 162 11.26 -8.24 -18.34
CA ASP A 162 12.57 -7.91 -18.88
C ASP A 162 13.11 -6.65 -18.20
N VAL A 163 14.42 -6.62 -18.02
CA VAL A 163 15.14 -5.64 -17.20
C VAL A 163 16.15 -4.90 -18.06
N GLY A 164 16.10 -3.57 -18.01
CA GLY A 164 17.07 -2.73 -18.71
C GLY A 164 18.49 -2.86 -18.14
N PRO A 165 19.54 -2.59 -18.95
CA PRO A 165 20.93 -2.77 -18.54
C PRO A 165 21.31 -1.94 -17.30
N GLY A 166 20.80 -0.71 -17.17
CA GLY A 166 21.07 0.11 -15.99
C GLY A 166 20.55 -0.50 -14.68
N LEU A 167 19.41 -1.17 -14.71
CA LEU A 167 18.87 -1.86 -13.52
C LEU A 167 19.65 -3.15 -13.22
N VAL A 168 20.17 -3.83 -14.24
CA VAL A 168 21.05 -5.00 -14.03
C VAL A 168 22.30 -4.61 -13.25
N GLU A 169 22.93 -3.48 -13.57
CA GLU A 169 24.11 -2.99 -12.84
C GLU A 169 23.78 -2.67 -11.37
N VAL A 170 22.66 -1.98 -11.12
CA VAL A 170 22.19 -1.69 -9.75
C VAL A 170 21.96 -2.98 -8.95
N LEU A 171 21.37 -4.01 -9.57
CA LEU A 171 21.13 -5.29 -8.91
C LEU A 171 22.43 -6.10 -8.72
N ARG A 172 23.40 -6.01 -9.64
CA ARG A 172 24.72 -6.64 -9.46
C ARG A 172 25.48 -6.05 -8.28
N ASP A 173 25.52 -4.73 -8.18
CA ASP A 173 26.13 -4.03 -7.04
C ASP A 173 25.43 -4.40 -5.72
N LEU A 174 24.10 -4.44 -5.70
CA LEU A 174 23.35 -4.90 -4.53
C LEU A 174 23.69 -6.36 -4.15
N LYS A 175 23.78 -7.26 -5.13
CA LYS A 175 24.14 -8.67 -4.90
C LYS A 175 25.55 -8.80 -4.34
N ALA A 176 26.51 -8.03 -4.85
CA ALA A 176 27.88 -8.01 -4.36
C ALA A 176 27.94 -7.55 -2.89
N ARG A 177 27.27 -6.44 -2.55
CA ARG A 177 27.18 -5.92 -1.17
C ARG A 177 26.52 -6.90 -0.19
N GLN A 178 25.56 -7.69 -0.66
CA GLN A 178 24.94 -8.73 0.17
C GLN A 178 25.83 -9.97 0.31
N GLY A 179 26.63 -10.31 -0.70
CA GLY A 179 27.60 -11.41 -0.63
C GLY A 179 28.69 -11.21 0.44
N GLU A 180 28.94 -9.98 0.86
CA GLU A 180 29.83 -9.65 1.98
C GLU A 180 29.19 -9.94 3.36
N GLN A 181 27.89 -10.28 3.41
CA GLN A 181 27.18 -10.57 4.65
C GLN A 181 27.26 -12.06 5.01
N VAL A 182 27.53 -12.35 6.29
CA VAL A 182 27.77 -13.71 6.82
C VAL A 182 26.57 -14.67 6.61
N THR A 183 25.36 -14.15 6.44
CA THR A 183 24.11 -14.93 6.36
C THR A 183 23.53 -15.04 4.94
N PHE A 184 24.32 -14.75 3.90
CA PHE A 184 23.80 -14.69 2.54
C PHE A 184 23.76 -16.06 1.85
N ASP A 185 22.57 -16.62 1.68
CA ASP A 185 22.28 -17.68 0.70
C ASP A 185 21.39 -17.10 -0.42
N PRO A 186 21.85 -17.03 -1.67
CA PRO A 186 21.05 -16.55 -2.81
C PRO A 186 19.70 -17.28 -3.01
N ARG A 187 19.60 -18.55 -2.62
CA ARG A 187 18.36 -19.34 -2.79
C ARG A 187 17.30 -18.96 -1.77
N GLU A 188 17.73 -18.52 -0.59
CA GLU A 188 16.82 -18.19 0.51
C GLU A 188 16.65 -16.69 0.75
N SER A 189 17.60 -15.89 0.30
CA SER A 189 17.66 -14.45 0.57
C SER A 189 16.74 -13.64 -0.34
N HIS A 190 16.02 -12.71 0.28
CA HIS A 190 15.31 -11.65 -0.44
C HIS A 190 16.30 -10.70 -1.10
N VAL A 191 15.90 -10.15 -2.26
CA VAL A 191 16.69 -9.14 -2.96
C VAL A 191 16.75 -7.86 -2.12
N PHE A 192 15.62 -7.43 -1.57
CA PHE A 192 15.53 -6.21 -0.78
C PHE A 192 15.40 -6.54 0.71
N VAL A 193 16.54 -6.65 1.39
CA VAL A 193 16.61 -6.78 2.84
C VAL A 193 16.93 -5.41 3.42
N THR A 194 16.06 -4.91 4.30
CA THR A 194 16.45 -3.76 5.13
C THR A 194 17.36 -4.27 6.24
N PRO A 195 18.55 -3.71 6.46
CA PRO A 195 19.35 -4.07 7.63
C PRO A 195 18.49 -3.90 8.88
N LEU A 196 18.44 -4.93 9.73
CA LEU A 196 17.61 -4.93 10.94
C LEU A 196 17.95 -3.67 11.74
N ARG A 197 17.00 -2.73 11.76
CA ARG A 197 17.04 -1.57 12.65
C ARG A 197 17.19 -2.15 14.06
N ARG A 198 18.34 -1.95 14.73
CA ARG A 198 18.45 -2.23 16.18
C ARG A 198 17.19 -1.67 16.83
N ARG A 199 16.54 -2.50 17.67
CA ARG A 199 15.21 -2.22 18.25
C ARG A 199 15.12 -0.75 18.63
N LYS A 200 14.14 -0.08 18.04
CA LYS A 200 13.78 1.33 18.21
C LYS A 200 13.17 1.61 19.60
N ALA A 201 13.64 0.92 20.64
CA ALA A 201 13.23 1.09 22.03
C ALA A 201 14.05 2.16 22.75
N GLU A 202 15.26 2.47 22.27
CA GLU A 202 16.20 3.38 22.94
C GLU A 202 16.34 4.76 22.27
N LEU A 203 15.71 4.98 21.10
CA LEU A 203 15.76 6.25 20.39
C LEU A 203 14.34 6.72 20.08
N GLY A 204 14.00 7.89 20.64
CA GLY A 204 12.71 8.55 20.53
C GLY A 204 12.15 8.55 19.10
N ARG A 205 10.83 8.45 19.01
CA ARG A 205 10.08 8.08 17.79
C ARG A 205 10.29 9.02 16.59
N TRP A 206 10.90 10.21 16.78
CA TRP A 206 11.02 11.30 15.81
C TRP A 206 12.23 12.24 16.07
N GLN A 207 13.46 11.80 15.83
CA GLN A 207 14.57 12.73 15.60
C GLN A 207 15.25 12.37 14.29
N ASP A 208 14.84 13.06 13.22
CA ASP A 208 15.62 13.20 11.99
C ASP A 208 16.28 14.58 12.02
N ARG A 209 17.54 14.67 11.59
CA ARG A 209 18.28 15.93 11.32
C ARG A 209 17.86 16.59 9.98
N GLY A 210 16.62 16.39 9.55
CA GLY A 210 16.04 16.99 8.34
C GLY A 210 14.58 17.30 8.59
N ALA A 211 14.14 18.49 8.19
CA ALA A 211 12.84 19.09 8.51
C ALA A 211 11.70 18.06 8.58
N GLY A 212 11.23 17.81 9.81
CA GLY A 212 10.30 16.74 10.17
C GLY A 212 8.90 16.92 9.61
N ARG A 213 8.72 16.70 8.30
CA ARG A 213 7.42 16.38 7.72
C ARG A 213 7.34 14.86 7.54
N PRO A 214 6.31 14.20 8.08
CA PRO A 214 6.03 12.81 7.76
C PRO A 214 5.93 12.67 6.24
N MET A 215 6.68 11.74 5.64
CA MET A 215 6.41 11.34 4.26
C MET A 215 4.95 10.86 4.19
N ASP A 216 4.15 11.51 3.35
CA ASP A 216 2.82 11.03 3.03
C ASP A 216 2.96 9.60 2.48
N ARG A 217 2.28 8.66 3.13
CA ARG A 217 2.35 7.24 2.80
C ARG A 217 1.58 6.93 1.52
N ASN A 218 0.81 7.89 1.02
CA ASN A 218 0.04 7.79 -0.20
C ASN A 218 0.62 8.75 -1.24
N THR A 219 1.53 8.22 -2.04
CA THR A 219 2.08 8.85 -3.27
C THR A 219 3.27 9.76 -3.02
N VAL A 220 4.38 9.43 -3.68
CA VAL A 220 5.52 10.32 -3.86
C VAL A 220 5.04 11.46 -4.76
N SER A 221 4.63 12.59 -4.17
CA SER A 221 4.18 13.77 -4.91
C SER A 221 5.32 14.75 -5.17
N ARG A 222 5.18 15.55 -6.23
CA ARG A 222 6.19 16.51 -6.77
C ARG A 222 6.74 17.52 -5.77
N THR A 223 6.04 17.76 -4.67
CA THR A 223 6.48 18.68 -3.61
C THR A 223 7.77 18.22 -2.92
N CYS A 224 8.11 16.92 -2.94
CA CYS A 224 9.35 16.43 -2.36
C CYS A 224 10.60 16.84 -3.17
N CYS A 225 10.49 16.94 -4.51
CA CYS A 225 11.62 17.29 -5.37
C CYS A 225 11.86 18.81 -5.45
N THR A 226 10.86 19.64 -5.20
CA THR A 226 11.01 21.11 -5.30
C THR A 226 11.54 21.76 -4.02
N SER A 227 11.37 21.13 -2.84
CA SER A 227 11.86 21.68 -1.57
C SER A 227 13.38 21.63 -1.41
N SER A 228 14.09 20.75 -2.12
CA SER A 228 15.56 20.68 -2.06
C SER A 228 16.28 21.86 -2.73
N ARG A 229 15.56 22.70 -3.50
CA ARG A 229 16.12 23.90 -4.15
C ARG A 229 16.15 25.16 -3.29
N ARG A 230 15.44 25.23 -2.15
CA ARG A 230 15.29 26.49 -1.38
C ARG A 230 16.24 26.63 -0.18
N SER A 231 17.07 25.64 0.12
CA SER A 231 18.01 25.70 1.26
C SER A 231 19.45 26.08 0.89
N SER A 232 19.72 26.49 -0.35
CA SER A 232 21.03 26.98 -0.79
C SER A 232 20.99 28.46 -1.18
N THR A 233 20.64 29.33 -0.23
CA THR A 233 20.93 30.76 -0.30
C THR A 233 21.47 31.17 1.07
N ALA A 234 22.80 31.31 1.15
CA ALA A 234 23.50 31.84 2.31
C ALA A 234 23.22 33.35 2.45
N PRO A 235 23.07 33.90 3.66
CA PRO A 235 23.09 35.35 3.85
C PRO A 235 24.54 35.87 3.74
N ALA A 236 24.64 37.07 3.18
CA ALA A 236 25.86 37.84 2.94
C ALA A 236 26.56 38.29 4.25
#